data_AF-A0A2R6EX84-F1
#
_entry.id   AF-A0A2R6EX84-F1
#
_cell.length_a   1.000
_cell.length_b   1.000
_cell.length_c   1.000
_cell.angle_alpha   90.00
_cell.angle_beta   90.00
_cell.angle_gamma   90.00
#
_symmetry.space_group_name_H-M   'P 1'
#
loop_
_entity.id
_entity.type
_entity.pdbx_description
1 polymer ?
#
loop_
_entity_poly.entity_id
_entity_poly.type
_entity_poly.pdbx_seq_one_letter_code
_entity_poly.pdbx_strand_id
1 'polypeptide(L)'
;MTDDPPEMTPTVSCSRCGREWELSYELDDQRAGNRALEQFALDHHRHTGHYPDGVSPWIADCRRCPCTDRFLGERPARRFATTHARHTAHTVSLHYPESDEVEQIDGPKN
;
A
#
# COMPACT_ATOMS: atom_id res chain seq x y z
N MET A 1 40.29 4.45 2.58
CA MET A 1 39.22 3.49 2.24
C MET A 1 38.15 3.71 3.29
N THR A 2 37.12 4.47 2.94
CA THR A 2 36.01 4.76 3.87
C THR A 2 35.11 3.54 3.88
N ASP A 3 35.12 2.82 4.99
CA ASP A 3 34.15 1.77 5.33
C ASP A 3 32.87 2.51 5.71
N ASP A 4 32.05 2.84 4.70
CA ASP A 4 30.69 3.30 4.93
C ASP A 4 29.90 2.06 5.38
N PRO A 5 29.17 2.08 6.51
CA PRO A 5 28.33 0.95 6.91
C PRO A 5 27.39 0.63 5.74
N PRO A 6 27.00 -0.65 5.50
CA PRO A 6 26.06 -0.95 4.43
C PRO A 6 24.83 -0.07 4.65
N GLU A 7 24.60 0.88 3.75
CA GLU A 7 23.33 1.55 3.63
C GLU A 7 22.30 0.43 3.66
N MET A 8 21.41 0.42 4.66
CA MET A 8 20.42 -0.65 4.80
C MET A 8 19.39 -0.49 3.68
N THR A 9 19.79 -0.89 2.47
CA THR A 9 18.93 -0.96 1.31
C THR A 9 17.88 -2.02 1.61
N PRO A 10 16.60 -1.67 1.64
CA PRO A 10 15.54 -2.63 1.86
C PRO A 10 15.53 -3.63 0.70
N THR A 11 15.54 -4.91 1.03
CA THR A 11 15.38 -6.00 0.08
C THR A 11 13.91 -6.42 0.05
N VAL A 12 13.37 -6.59 -1.14
CA VAL A 12 12.01 -7.09 -1.37
C VAL A 12 12.10 -8.46 -2.01
N SER A 13 11.40 -9.43 -1.43
CA SER A 13 11.30 -10.78 -1.97
C SER A 13 9.89 -11.05 -2.48
N CYS A 14 9.79 -11.91 -3.49
CA CYS A 14 8.50 -12.41 -3.95
C CYS A 14 8.63 -13.90 -4.28
N SER A 15 8.13 -14.74 -3.38
CA SER A 15 8.13 -16.20 -3.50
C SER A 15 7.32 -16.68 -4.70
N ARG A 16 6.30 -15.91 -5.12
CA ARG A 16 5.49 -16.21 -6.31
C ARG A 16 6.27 -16.03 -7.61
N CYS A 17 7.11 -15.00 -7.68
CA CYS A 17 7.98 -14.77 -8.83
C CYS A 17 9.32 -15.53 -8.72
N GLY A 18 9.66 -16.01 -7.53
CA GLY A 18 10.94 -16.69 -7.23
C GLY A 18 12.14 -15.74 -7.36
N ARG A 19 11.96 -14.47 -7.01
CA ARG A 19 12.97 -13.42 -7.18
C ARG A 19 13.03 -12.50 -5.97
N GLU A 20 14.21 -11.92 -5.78
CA GLU A 20 14.49 -10.91 -4.76
C GLU A 20 15.15 -9.71 -5.44
N TRP A 21 14.84 -8.52 -4.94
CA TRP A 21 15.33 -7.26 -5.46
C TRP A 21 15.85 -6.41 -4.31
N GLU A 22 17.08 -5.92 -4.43
CA GLU A 22 17.59 -4.86 -3.57
C GLU A 22 17.08 -3.52 -4.11
N LEU A 23 16.39 -2.74 -3.28
CA LEU A 23 15.77 -1.47 -3.70
C LEU A 23 16.76 -0.30 -3.85
N SER A 24 18.04 -0.57 -4.11
CA SER A 24 19.08 0.45 -4.24
C SER A 24 18.79 1.34 -5.44
N TYR A 25 18.33 0.75 -6.55
CA TYR A 25 17.92 1.49 -7.73
C TYR A 25 16.71 2.41 -7.47
N GLU A 26 15.68 1.92 -6.77
CA GLU A 26 14.48 2.70 -6.45
C GLU A 26 14.74 3.80 -5.42
N LEU A 27 15.69 3.60 -4.50
CA LEU A 27 16.08 4.58 -3.51
C LEU A 27 16.92 5.71 -4.11
N ASP A 28 17.95 5.37 -4.88
CA ASP A 28 18.93 6.34 -5.39
C ASP A 28 18.54 6.95 -6.73
N ASP A 29 18.08 6.14 -7.70
CA ASP A 29 17.82 6.60 -9.07
C ASP A 29 16.43 7.27 -9.20
N GLN A 30 15.43 6.79 -8.44
CA GLN A 30 14.06 7.35 -8.46
C GLN A 30 13.76 8.35 -7.33
N ARG A 31 14.70 8.59 -6.39
CA ARG A 31 14.52 9.48 -5.23
C ARG A 31 13.25 9.21 -4.42
N ALA A 32 12.78 7.96 -4.39
CA ALA A 32 11.55 7.61 -3.69
C ALA A 32 11.71 7.69 -2.16
N GLY A 33 12.95 7.68 -1.66
CA GLY A 33 13.27 7.74 -0.23
C GLY A 33 12.48 6.68 0.54
N ASN A 34 11.87 7.06 1.67
CA ASN A 34 11.06 6.16 2.51
C ASN A 34 9.82 5.55 1.80
N ARG A 35 9.53 5.92 0.55
CA ARG A 35 8.43 5.36 -0.27
C ARG A 35 8.88 4.41 -1.37
N ALA A 36 10.17 4.08 -1.47
CA ALA A 36 10.67 3.14 -2.49
C ALA A 36 9.93 1.79 -2.44
N LEU A 37 9.74 1.24 -1.24
CA LEU A 37 8.97 0.02 -1.02
C LEU A 37 7.50 0.15 -1.47
N GLU A 38 6.86 1.28 -1.17
CA GLU A 38 5.47 1.52 -1.55
C GLU A 38 5.33 1.58 -3.08
N GLN A 39 6.22 2.30 -3.76
CA GLN A 39 6.21 2.41 -5.21
C GLN A 39 6.48 1.07 -5.89
N PHE A 40 7.49 0.33 -5.42
CA PHE A 40 7.82 -1.00 -5.94
C PHE A 40 6.64 -1.96 -5.79
N ALA A 41 6.04 -2.04 -4.60
CA ALA A 41 4.95 -2.97 -4.34
C ALA A 41 3.69 -2.64 -5.16
N LEU A 42 3.36 -1.36 -5.36
CA LEU A 42 2.25 -0.95 -6.23
C LEU A 42 2.53 -1.27 -7.69
N ASP A 43 3.76 -1.04 -8.16
CA ASP A 43 4.15 -1.32 -9.53
C ASP A 43 4.21 -2.82 -9.83
N HIS A 44 4.82 -3.59 -8.93
CA HIS A 44 4.85 -5.06 -8.99
C HIS A 44 3.44 -5.63 -9.05
N HIS A 45 2.51 -5.14 -8.23
CA HIS A 45 1.11 -5.55 -8.30
C HIS A 45 0.44 -5.18 -9.63
N ARG A 46 0.73 -4.00 -10.20
CA ARG A 46 0.19 -3.62 -11.53
C ARG A 46 0.69 -4.53 -12.65
N HIS A 47 1.94 -4.96 -12.59
CA HIS A 47 2.55 -5.81 -13.61
C HIS A 47 2.26 -7.30 -13.42
N THR A 48 2.17 -7.77 -12.18
CA THR A 48 2.10 -9.21 -11.85
C THR A 48 0.77 -9.66 -11.23
N GLY A 49 -0.09 -8.72 -10.86
CA GLY A 49 -1.40 -8.99 -10.24
C GLY A 49 -1.32 -9.44 -8.77
N HIS A 50 -0.16 -9.38 -8.12
CA HIS A 50 0.01 -9.72 -6.71
C HIS A 50 1.03 -8.79 -6.03
N TYR A 51 0.98 -8.68 -4.71
CA TYR A 51 1.97 -7.93 -3.95
C TYR A 51 3.20 -8.82 -3.62
N PRO A 52 4.38 -8.23 -3.41
CA PRO A 52 5.55 -8.93 -2.87
C PRO A 52 5.29 -9.53 -1.49
N ASP A 53 6.19 -10.41 -1.05
CA ASP A 53 6.06 -11.08 0.24
C ASP A 53 6.15 -10.07 1.39
N GLY A 54 5.34 -10.28 2.43
CA GLY A 54 5.25 -9.37 3.57
C GLY A 54 4.62 -8.01 3.25
N VAL A 55 4.08 -7.82 2.05
CA VAL A 55 3.35 -6.60 1.68
C VAL A 55 1.87 -6.93 1.49
N SER A 56 1.06 -6.42 2.42
CA SER A 56 -0.40 -6.45 2.33
C SER A 56 -0.94 -5.02 2.30
N PRO A 57 -1.80 -4.66 1.34
CA PRO A 57 -2.37 -3.33 1.29
C PRO A 57 -3.52 -3.17 2.30
N TRP A 58 -3.71 -1.94 2.75
CA TRP A 58 -5.01 -1.48 3.22
C TRP A 58 -5.98 -1.40 2.05
N ILE A 59 -7.21 -1.86 2.25
CA ILE A 59 -8.25 -1.84 1.22
C ILE A 59 -9.38 -0.95 1.70
N ALA A 60 -9.68 0.11 0.95
CA ALA A 60 -10.86 0.94 1.15
C ALA A 60 -11.93 0.52 0.14
N ASP A 61 -12.93 -0.21 0.62
CA ASP A 61 -13.99 -0.75 -0.19
C ASP A 61 -15.31 -0.01 0.08
N CYS A 62 -15.79 0.74 -0.90
CA CYS A 62 -17.08 1.40 -0.80
C CYS A 62 -18.17 0.43 -1.25
N ARG A 63 -19.09 0.07 -0.34
CA ARG A 63 -20.18 -0.90 -0.62
C ARG A 63 -21.16 -0.48 -1.71
N ARG A 64 -21.10 0.77 -2.19
CA ARG A 64 -22.00 1.34 -3.20
C ARG A 64 -21.30 1.73 -4.49
N CYS A 65 -19.99 1.96 -4.46
CA CYS A 65 -19.24 2.34 -5.64
C CYS A 65 -18.55 1.11 -6.23
N PRO A 66 -18.35 1.07 -7.56
CA PRO A 66 -17.60 -0.02 -8.19
C PRO A 66 -16.09 0.06 -7.92
N CYS A 67 -15.61 1.13 -7.28
CA CYS A 67 -14.20 1.36 -7.01
C CYS A 67 -13.80 0.86 -5.60
N THR A 68 -12.81 -0.02 -5.60
CA THR A 68 -12.06 -0.44 -4.42
C THR A 68 -10.64 0.13 -4.55
N ASP A 69 -10.22 0.95 -3.60
CA ASP A 69 -8.90 1.58 -3.59
C ASP A 69 -7.95 0.86 -2.63
N ARG A 70 -6.67 0.78 -3.00
CA ARG A 70 -5.62 0.07 -2.25
C ARG A 70 -4.50 1.03 -1.89
N PHE A 71 -4.02 0.93 -0.65
CA PHE A 71 -2.98 1.79 -0.09
C PHE A 71 -1.98 0.96 0.70
N LEU A 72 -0.71 1.35 0.73
CA LEU A 72 0.31 0.65 1.53
C LEU A 72 0.53 1.28 2.90
N GLY A 73 -0.17 2.38 3.20
CA GLY A 73 -0.18 3.00 4.51
C GLY A 73 -1.59 3.23 5.05
N GLU A 74 -1.74 3.11 6.36
CA GLU A 74 -3.02 3.35 7.06
C GLU A 74 -3.52 4.77 6.83
N ARG A 75 -2.64 5.77 7.02
CA ARG A 75 -3.00 7.19 6.95
C ARG A 75 -3.64 7.58 5.61
N PRO A 76 -3.05 7.28 4.43
CA PRO A 76 -3.70 7.59 3.16
C PRO A 76 -5.00 6.79 2.96
N ALA A 77 -5.06 5.52 3.38
CA ALA A 77 -6.26 4.70 3.27
C ALA A 77 -7.43 5.29 4.07
N ARG A 78 -7.19 5.62 5.35
CA ARG A 78 -8.18 6.20 6.25
C ARG A 78 -8.62 7.58 5.78
N ARG A 79 -7.68 8.42 5.35
CA ARG A 79 -8.00 9.75 4.78
C ARG A 79 -8.91 9.63 3.57
N PHE A 80 -8.63 8.69 2.66
CA PHE A 80 -9.50 8.42 1.51
C PHE A 80 -10.88 7.97 1.97
N ALA A 81 -10.97 6.95 2.83
CA ALA A 81 -12.25 6.42 3.31
C ALA A 81 -13.12 7.48 3.99
N THR A 82 -12.54 8.28 4.90
CA THR A 82 -13.24 9.40 5.55
C THR A 82 -13.70 10.47 4.57
N THR A 83 -12.84 10.86 3.62
CA THR A 83 -13.18 11.88 2.62
C THR A 83 -14.28 11.39 1.69
N HIS A 84 -14.19 10.15 1.23
CA HIS A 84 -15.16 9.53 0.35
C HIS A 84 -16.52 9.42 1.06
N ALA A 85 -16.55 8.86 2.26
CA ALA A 85 -17.77 8.72 3.06
C ALA A 85 -18.46 10.07 3.29
N ARG A 86 -17.69 11.11 3.61
CA ARG A 86 -18.20 12.47 3.81
C ARG A 86 -18.85 13.06 2.56
N HIS A 87 -18.23 12.89 1.39
CA HIS A 87 -18.72 13.52 0.15
C HIS A 87 -19.87 12.75 -0.50
N THR A 88 -19.93 11.44 -0.30
CA THR A 88 -20.89 10.57 -0.98
C THR A 88 -22.03 10.12 -0.07
N ALA A 89 -21.91 10.33 1.25
CA ALA A 89 -22.79 9.70 2.25
C ALA A 89 -22.83 8.16 2.13
N HIS A 90 -21.77 7.56 1.59
CA HIS A 90 -21.61 6.10 1.51
C HIS A 90 -20.83 5.59 2.73
N THR A 91 -21.10 4.35 3.11
CA THR A 91 -20.27 3.63 4.08
C THR A 91 -19.09 3.00 3.35
N VAL A 92 -17.89 3.23 3.85
CA VAL A 92 -16.64 2.62 3.35
C VAL A 92 -16.14 1.61 4.38
N SER A 93 -15.88 0.39 3.93
CA SER A 93 -15.21 -0.66 4.70
C SER A 93 -13.70 -0.51 4.52
N LEU A 94 -13.00 -0.24 5.61
CA LEU A 94 -11.54 -0.17 5.63
C LEU A 94 -10.99 -1.49 6.18
N HIS A 95 -10.36 -2.28 5.32
CA HIS A 95 -9.75 -3.55 5.69
C HIS A 95 -8.29 -3.34 6.08
N TYR A 96 -7.90 -3.99 7.17
CA TYR A 96 -6.55 -3.96 7.70
C TYR A 96 -5.63 -4.91 6.91
N PRO A 97 -4.33 -4.59 6.78
CA PRO A 97 -3.37 -5.49 6.19
C PRO A 97 -3.20 -6.72 7.09
N GLU A 98 -3.13 -7.91 6.50
CA GLU A 98 -2.86 -9.18 7.19
C GLU A 98 -3.85 -9.55 8.32
N SER A 99 -4.98 -8.87 8.41
CA SER A 99 -6.01 -9.09 9.41
C SER A 99 -7.40 -9.13 8.75
N ASP A 100 -8.29 -9.95 9.30
CA ASP A 100 -9.70 -9.96 8.92
C ASP A 100 -10.49 -8.78 9.54
N GLU A 101 -9.82 -7.89 10.27
CA GLU A 101 -10.42 -6.71 10.84
C GLU A 101 -10.90 -5.72 9.77
N VAL A 102 -12.11 -5.22 9.96
CA VAL A 102 -12.75 -4.24 9.06
C VAL A 102 -13.34 -3.10 9.89
N GLU A 103 -12.83 -1.89 9.70
CA GLU A 103 -13.42 -0.67 10.25
C GLU A 103 -14.51 -0.15 9.29
N GLN A 104 -15.67 0.24 9.80
CA GLN A 104 -16.71 0.90 9.01
C GLN A 104 -16.63 2.41 9.20
N ILE A 105 -16.48 3.13 8.10
CA ILE A 105 -16.46 4.58 8.08
C ILE A 105 -17.74 5.06 7.40
N ASP A 106 -18.68 5.54 8.21
CA ASP A 106 -19.97 6.02 7.74
C ASP A 106 -19.91 7.47 7.25
N GLY A 107 -20.66 7.73 6.18
CA GLY A 107 -20.94 9.08 5.74
C GLY A 107 -21.98 9.79 6.63
N PRO A 108 -22.19 11.10 6.44
CA PRO A 108 -23.22 11.83 7.18
C PRO A 108 -24.58 11.16 6.99
N LYS A 109 -25.25 10.85 8.11
CA LYS A 109 -26.63 10.35 8.11
C LYS A 109 -27.54 11.54 7.81
N ASN A 110 -28.26 11.46 6.69
CA ASN A 110 -29.29 12.43 6.32
C ASN A 110 -30.56 12.20 7.14
#